data_AF-A0A850KP79-F1
#
_entry.id   AF-A0A850KP79-F1
#
_cell.length_a   1.000
_cell.length_b   1.000
_cell.length_c   1.000
_cell.angle_alpha   90.00
_cell.angle_beta   90.00
_cell.angle_gamma   90.00
#
_symmetry.space_group_name_H-M   'P 1'
#
loop_
_entity.id
_entity.type
_entity.pdbx_description
1 polymer ?
#
loop_
_entity_poly.entity_id
_entity_poly.type
_entity_poly.pdbx_seq_one_letter_code
_entity_poly.pdbx_strand_id
1 'polypeptide(L)'
;MRSLVWGIMFFTLASLVCERGNAVEGEQWWPNREQIAALEKAVALPERALPIDRYAKYYTGYIYEGRKRVLARYVAFTSEARKAGEIYIVDLDHLPMIFDGGCGVVTLDFDFESGQLTSVFCNGLA
;
A
#
# COMPACT_ATOMS: atom_id res chain seq x y z
N MET A 1 -13.17 61.89 44.58
CA MET A 1 -13.50 60.44 44.44
C MET A 1 -14.06 60.23 43.03
N ARG A 2 -13.67 59.11 42.37
CA ARG A 2 -13.96 58.66 40.98
C ARG A 2 -12.93 59.20 39.96
N SER A 3 -11.80 58.54 39.70
CA SER A 3 -11.52 57.20 39.15
C SER A 3 -11.83 57.07 37.65
N LEU A 4 -10.76 57.28 36.85
CA LEU A 4 -10.19 56.36 35.84
C LEU A 4 -11.12 55.30 35.20
N VAL A 5 -11.20 55.29 33.86
CA VAL A 5 -10.97 54.06 33.05
C VAL A 5 -10.39 54.48 31.68
N TRP A 6 -9.11 54.13 31.46
CA TRP A 6 -8.42 54.17 30.17
C TRP A 6 -8.69 52.85 29.45
N GLY A 7 -9.34 52.88 28.30
CA GLY A 7 -9.61 51.70 27.48
C GLY A 7 -8.36 51.28 26.70
N ILE A 8 -7.72 50.19 27.12
CA ILE A 8 -6.63 49.55 26.39
C ILE A 8 -7.25 48.71 25.27
N MET A 9 -7.05 49.15 24.03
CA MET A 9 -7.44 48.46 22.81
C MET A 9 -6.40 47.36 22.54
N PHE A 10 -6.72 46.10 22.88
CA PHE A 10 -5.87 44.95 22.58
C PHE A 10 -6.06 44.56 21.10
N PHE A 11 -5.10 44.93 20.26
CA PHE A 11 -4.99 44.48 18.87
C PHE A 11 -4.29 43.12 18.87
N THR A 12 -5.05 42.03 18.79
CA THR A 12 -4.50 40.67 18.61
C THR A 12 -4.00 40.49 17.18
N LEU A 13 -2.68 40.56 16.97
CA LEU A 13 -2.03 40.10 15.75
C LEU A 13 -2.27 38.59 15.59
N ALA A 14 -3.10 38.20 14.63
CA ALA A 14 -3.20 36.83 14.17
C ALA A 14 -1.97 36.49 13.33
N SER A 15 -0.99 35.82 13.93
CA SER A 15 0.16 35.26 13.22
C SER A 15 -0.31 34.11 12.32
N LEU A 16 -0.42 34.36 11.01
CA LEU A 16 -0.43 33.29 10.01
C LEU A 16 0.93 32.58 10.05
N VAL A 17 1.03 31.49 10.81
CA VAL A 17 2.12 30.53 10.66
C VAL A 17 1.82 29.76 9.39
N CYS A 18 2.47 30.13 8.28
CA CYS A 18 2.54 29.28 7.10
C CYS A 18 3.39 28.05 7.47
N GLU A 19 2.74 26.97 7.89
CA GLU A 19 3.38 25.66 7.88
C GLU A 19 3.67 25.29 6.42
N ARG A 20 4.91 25.56 5.99
CA ARG A 20 5.46 24.93 4.79
C ARG A 20 5.51 23.44 5.10
N GLY A 21 4.48 22.71 4.71
CA GLY A 21 4.54 21.26 4.62
C GLY A 21 5.71 20.92 3.70
N ASN A 22 6.79 20.42 4.29
CA ASN A 22 7.82 19.76 3.51
C ASN A 22 7.12 18.58 2.87
N ALA A 23 6.85 18.66 1.57
CA ALA A 23 6.55 17.49 0.78
C ALA A 23 7.81 16.61 0.88
N VAL A 24 7.79 15.67 1.81
CA VAL A 24 8.80 14.61 1.87
C VAL A 24 8.64 13.88 0.56
N GLU A 25 9.56 14.15 -0.36
CA GLU A 25 9.73 13.42 -1.60
C GLU A 25 9.77 11.95 -1.21
N GLY A 26 8.73 11.22 -1.64
CA GLY A 26 8.26 10.01 -0.97
C GLY A 26 9.37 8.99 -0.82
N GLU A 27 9.69 8.63 0.42
CA GLU A 27 10.65 7.58 0.72
C GLU A 27 10.19 6.30 0.01
N GLN A 28 10.95 5.89 -1.00
CA GLN A 28 10.71 4.65 -1.72
C GLN A 28 10.83 3.50 -0.72
N TRP A 29 9.70 2.86 -0.39
CA TRP A 29 9.63 1.84 0.65
C TRP A 29 9.33 0.47 0.04
N TRP A 30 10.30 -0.47 0.08
CA TRP A 30 10.11 -1.86 -0.35
C TRP A 30 9.92 -2.83 0.83
N PRO A 31 9.00 -3.81 0.72
CA PRO A 31 8.86 -4.84 1.73
C PRO A 31 10.04 -5.80 1.69
N ASN A 32 10.49 -6.24 2.87
CA ASN A 32 11.47 -7.34 2.98
C ASN A 32 10.79 -8.72 3.02
N ARG A 33 11.58 -9.79 3.07
CA ARG A 33 11.07 -11.17 3.02
C ARG A 33 10.27 -11.54 4.27
N GLU A 34 10.65 -11.03 5.43
CA GLU A 34 9.94 -11.26 6.69
C GLU A 34 8.55 -10.64 6.66
N GLN A 35 8.45 -9.41 6.13
CA GLN A 35 7.19 -8.69 5.92
C GLN A 35 6.29 -9.43 4.92
N ILE A 36 6.84 -9.91 3.80
CA ILE A 36 6.10 -10.72 2.83
C ILE A 36 5.59 -12.01 3.48
N ALA A 37 6.42 -12.70 4.26
CA ALA A 37 6.01 -13.92 4.94
C ALA A 37 4.89 -13.68 5.97
N ALA A 38 4.89 -12.54 6.66
CA ALA A 38 3.81 -12.13 7.55
C ALA A 38 2.52 -11.84 6.78
N LEU A 39 2.61 -11.13 5.66
CA LEU A 39 1.49 -10.89 4.75
C LEU A 39 0.90 -12.20 4.24
N GLU A 40 1.71 -13.13 3.73
CA GLU A 40 1.23 -14.40 3.17
C GLU A 40 0.49 -15.26 4.19
N LYS A 41 0.84 -15.17 5.48
CA LYS A 41 0.12 -15.84 6.56
C LYS A 41 -1.24 -15.21 6.86
N ALA A 42 -1.40 -13.91 6.60
CA ALA A 42 -2.64 -13.17 6.82
C ALA A 42 -3.61 -13.25 5.62
N VAL A 43 -3.11 -13.67 4.44
CA VAL A 43 -3.91 -13.72 3.22
C VAL A 43 -4.79 -14.96 3.18
N ALA A 44 -6.10 -14.75 3.04
CA ALA A 44 -7.03 -15.74 2.55
C ALA A 44 -7.29 -15.48 1.06
N LEU A 45 -6.96 -16.44 0.20
CA LEU A 45 -7.23 -16.34 -1.23
C LEU A 45 -8.71 -16.65 -1.54
N PRO A 46 -9.29 -16.07 -2.62
CA PRO A 46 -10.65 -16.40 -3.05
C PRO A 46 -10.83 -17.90 -3.31
N GLU A 47 -12.03 -18.44 -3.12
CA GLU A 47 -12.30 -19.90 -3.19
C GLU A 47 -11.85 -20.57 -4.51
N ARG A 48 -11.91 -19.83 -5.63
CA ARG A 48 -11.50 -20.33 -6.97
C ARG A 48 -10.01 -20.16 -7.25
N ALA A 49 -9.24 -19.58 -6.34
CA ALA A 49 -7.81 -19.46 -6.46
C ALA A 49 -7.11 -20.80 -6.23
N LEU A 50 -5.95 -20.95 -6.84
CA LEU A 50 -5.05 -22.06 -6.59
C LEU A 50 -4.39 -21.89 -5.21
N PRO A 51 -3.74 -22.93 -4.68
CA PRO A 51 -2.83 -22.79 -3.55
C PRO A 51 -1.73 -21.75 -3.83
N ILE A 52 -1.33 -20.99 -2.81
CA ILE A 52 -0.43 -19.83 -2.96
C ILE A 52 0.95 -20.20 -3.56
N ASP A 53 1.42 -21.42 -3.34
CA ASP A 53 2.68 -21.95 -3.87
C ASP A 53 2.64 -22.25 -5.39
N ARG A 54 1.44 -22.22 -6.00
CA ARG A 54 1.25 -22.40 -7.45
C ARG A 54 1.45 -21.12 -8.25
N TYR A 55 1.72 -20.00 -7.60
CA TYR A 55 1.90 -18.70 -8.24
C TYR A 55 3.36 -18.25 -8.23
N ALA A 56 3.77 -17.56 -9.28
CA ALA A 56 4.85 -16.57 -9.21
C ALA A 56 4.29 -15.32 -8.53
N LYS A 57 4.96 -14.81 -7.50
CA LYS A 57 4.42 -13.76 -6.62
C LYS A 57 5.22 -12.48 -6.75
N TYR A 58 4.60 -11.44 -7.27
CA TYR A 58 5.23 -10.13 -7.46
C TYR A 58 4.73 -9.16 -6.40
N TYR A 59 5.64 -8.47 -5.72
CA TYR A 59 5.33 -7.50 -4.68
C TYR A 59 5.97 -6.16 -5.02
N THR A 60 5.24 -5.09 -4.77
CA THR A 60 5.79 -3.75 -4.69
C THR A 60 5.30 -3.10 -3.41
N GLY A 61 6.15 -2.33 -2.76
CA GLY A 61 5.72 -1.46 -1.66
C GLY A 61 5.30 -0.11 -2.22
N TYR A 62 4.51 0.64 -1.47
CA TYR A 62 4.23 2.04 -1.77
C TYR A 62 3.74 2.73 -0.50
N ILE A 63 3.87 4.06 -0.45
CA ILE A 63 3.30 4.88 0.62
C ILE A 63 2.01 5.51 0.11
N TYR A 64 0.92 5.29 0.82
CA TYR A 64 -0.39 5.87 0.52
C TYR A 64 -0.96 6.49 1.79
N GLU A 65 -1.24 7.80 1.77
CA GLU A 65 -1.71 8.55 2.95
C GLU A 65 -0.79 8.39 4.17
N GLY A 66 0.53 8.34 3.93
CA GLY A 66 1.53 8.16 5.00
C GLY A 66 1.64 6.74 5.56
N ARG A 67 0.93 5.76 4.98
CA ARG A 67 0.94 4.35 5.40
C ARG A 67 1.65 3.47 4.37
N LYS A 68 2.37 2.46 4.84
CA LYS A 68 3.09 1.47 4.03
C LYS A 68 2.11 0.40 3.55
N ARG A 69 2.00 0.28 2.23
CA ARG A 69 1.10 -0.68 1.59
C ARG A 69 1.85 -1.53 0.59
N VAL A 70 1.42 -2.78 0.48
CA VAL A 70 1.95 -3.70 -0.54
C VAL A 70 0.87 -4.07 -1.51
N LEU A 71 1.13 -3.76 -2.78
CA LEU A 71 0.38 -4.28 -3.89
C LEU A 71 1.12 -5.54 -4.38
N ALA A 72 0.40 -6.65 -4.43
CA ALA A 72 0.94 -7.88 -5.00
C ALA A 72 0.09 -8.40 -6.15
N ARG A 73 0.76 -9.08 -7.07
CA ARG A 73 0.14 -9.83 -8.17
C ARG A 73 0.67 -11.25 -8.19
N TYR A 74 -0.23 -12.21 -8.04
CA TYR A 74 0.07 -13.63 -8.09
C TYR A 74 -0.31 -14.16 -9.46
N VAL A 75 0.64 -14.77 -10.17
CA VAL A 75 0.46 -15.23 -11.55
C VAL A 75 0.75 -16.73 -11.65
N ALA A 76 -0.27 -17.52 -11.99
CA ALA A 76 -0.18 -18.99 -12.08
C ALA A 76 0.35 -19.48 -13.42
N PHE A 77 0.23 -18.67 -14.47
CA PHE A 77 0.75 -19.01 -15.80
C PHE A 77 2.27 -18.81 -15.81
N THR A 78 2.99 -19.89 -15.49
CA THR A 78 4.44 -19.90 -15.43
C THR A 78 5.02 -19.95 -16.84
N SER A 79 6.13 -19.24 -17.02
CA SER A 79 7.05 -19.41 -18.14
C SER A 79 8.43 -19.69 -17.55
N GLU A 80 9.44 -19.97 -18.37
CA GLU A 80 10.81 -20.10 -17.83
C GLU A 80 11.25 -18.87 -17.01
N ALA A 81 10.72 -17.68 -17.35
CA ALA A 81 11.00 -16.43 -16.64
C ALA A 81 10.18 -16.24 -15.34
N ARG A 82 9.12 -17.02 -15.12
CA ARG A 82 8.18 -16.86 -13.99
C ARG A 82 7.91 -18.21 -13.36
N LYS A 83 8.67 -18.55 -12.32
CA LYS A 83 8.57 -19.86 -11.67
C LYS A 83 7.55 -19.78 -10.52
N ALA A 84 6.70 -20.79 -10.43
CA ALA A 84 5.78 -20.93 -9.30
C ALA A 84 6.58 -21.08 -8.00
N GLY A 85 6.06 -20.50 -6.91
CA GLY A 85 6.70 -20.48 -5.59
C GLY A 85 7.71 -19.35 -5.40
N GLU A 86 8.22 -18.75 -6.49
CA GLU A 86 9.19 -17.66 -6.41
C GLU A 86 8.55 -16.33 -6.02
N ILE A 87 9.36 -15.51 -5.33
CA ILE A 87 9.02 -14.16 -4.89
C ILE A 87 9.87 -13.14 -5.64
N TYR A 88 9.20 -12.18 -6.26
CA TYR A 88 9.81 -11.07 -6.99
C TYR A 88 9.42 -9.77 -6.30
N ILE A 89 10.38 -9.04 -5.73
CA ILE A 89 10.17 -7.69 -5.21
C ILE A 89 10.60 -6.74 -6.31
N VAL A 90 9.65 -5.97 -6.85
CA VAL A 90 9.82 -5.17 -8.06
C VAL A 90 9.27 -3.77 -7.87
N ASP A 91 9.72 -2.83 -8.71
CA ASP A 91 9.12 -1.51 -8.80
C ASP A 91 7.69 -1.60 -9.36
N LEU A 92 6.86 -0.58 -9.08
CA LEU A 92 5.45 -0.57 -9.45
C LEU A 92 5.21 -0.71 -10.97
N ASP A 93 6.10 -0.15 -11.79
CA ASP A 93 6.06 -0.22 -13.26
C ASP A 93 6.47 -1.61 -13.81
N HIS A 94 7.10 -2.44 -12.99
CA HIS A 94 7.48 -3.82 -13.31
C HIS A 94 6.47 -4.85 -12.80
N LEU A 95 5.40 -4.43 -12.11
CA LEU A 95 4.31 -5.33 -11.74
C LEU A 95 3.55 -5.82 -12.99
N PRO A 96 3.34 -7.14 -13.18
CA PRO A 96 2.70 -7.67 -14.39
C PRO A 96 1.28 -7.12 -14.59
N MET A 97 1.04 -6.30 -15.60
CA MET A 97 -0.30 -5.76 -15.88
C MET A 97 -1.12 -6.77 -16.70
N ILE A 98 -1.99 -7.52 -16.02
CA ILE A 98 -2.82 -8.56 -16.64
C ILE A 98 -4.28 -8.29 -16.27
N PHE A 99 -5.15 -8.07 -17.24
CA PHE A 99 -6.55 -7.68 -17.00
C PHE A 99 -7.52 -8.87 -16.98
N ASP A 100 -7.19 -9.94 -17.69
CA ASP A 100 -7.99 -11.16 -17.79
C ASP A 100 -7.10 -12.38 -17.51
N GLY A 101 -7.66 -13.36 -16.81
CA GLY A 101 -6.90 -14.52 -16.30
C GLY A 101 -7.63 -15.33 -15.23
N GLY A 102 -8.83 -14.90 -14.82
CA GLY A 102 -9.56 -15.49 -13.71
C GLY A 102 -8.73 -15.51 -12.43
N CYS A 103 -8.93 -16.54 -11.61
CA CYS A 103 -8.08 -16.75 -10.44
C CYS A 103 -6.69 -17.33 -10.77
N GLY A 104 -6.33 -17.45 -12.05
CA GLY A 104 -4.93 -17.61 -12.46
C GLY A 104 -4.11 -16.33 -12.26
N VAL A 105 -4.77 -15.19 -12.07
CA VAL A 105 -4.15 -13.92 -11.69
C VAL A 105 -4.91 -13.32 -10.51
N VAL A 106 -4.26 -13.24 -9.35
CA VAL A 106 -4.83 -12.63 -8.14
C VAL A 106 -4.13 -11.32 -7.86
N THR A 107 -4.90 -10.25 -7.66
CA THR A 107 -4.41 -8.96 -7.20
C THR A 107 -4.79 -8.78 -5.73
N LEU A 108 -3.85 -8.30 -4.93
CA LEU A 108 -4.06 -8.02 -3.51
C LEU A 108 -3.37 -6.74 -3.09
N ASP A 109 -3.98 -6.07 -2.11
CA ASP A 109 -3.47 -4.83 -1.54
C ASP A 109 -3.57 -4.92 -0.02
N PHE A 110 -2.44 -4.77 0.66
CA PHE A 110 -2.29 -4.98 2.09
C PHE A 110 -1.72 -3.73 2.76
N ASP A 111 -2.34 -3.31 3.87
CA ASP A 111 -1.88 -2.20 4.71
C ASP A 111 -1.11 -2.76 5.91
N PHE A 112 0.19 -2.40 6.02
CA PHE A 112 1.08 -2.98 7.03
C PHE A 112 0.84 -2.46 8.43
N GLU A 113 0.39 -1.20 8.56
CA GLU A 113 0.12 -0.58 9.86
C GLU A 113 -1.11 -1.21 10.53
N SER A 114 -2.16 -1.48 9.75
CA SER A 114 -3.38 -2.14 10.24
C SER A 114 -3.29 -3.66 10.25
N GLY A 115 -2.38 -4.23 9.46
CA GLY A 115 -2.28 -5.68 9.24
C GLY A 115 -3.47 -6.26 8.46
N GLN A 116 -4.14 -5.43 7.65
CA GLN A 116 -5.37 -5.81 6.95
C GLN A 116 -5.19 -5.88 5.43
N LEU A 117 -5.86 -6.86 4.83
CA LEU A 117 -6.13 -6.87 3.40
C LEU A 117 -7.19 -5.82 3.08
N THR A 118 -6.79 -4.83 2.31
CA THR A 118 -7.67 -3.77 1.81
C THR A 118 -8.40 -4.20 0.55
N SER A 119 -7.81 -5.09 -0.26
CA SER A 119 -8.48 -5.75 -1.37
C SER A 119 -7.81 -7.10 -1.69
N VAL A 120 -8.61 -8.05 -2.17
CA VAL A 120 -8.14 -9.30 -2.76
C VAL A 120 -9.17 -9.75 -3.79
N PHE A 121 -8.74 -9.94 -5.05
CA PHE A 121 -9.65 -10.34 -6.12
C PHE A 121 -8.93 -11.08 -7.25
N CYS A 122 -9.71 -11.86 -7.99
CA CYS A 122 -9.25 -12.52 -9.20
C CYS A 122 -9.51 -11.62 -10.41
N ASN A 123 -8.53 -11.47 -11.30
CA ASN A 123 -8.70 -10.61 -12.47
C ASN A 123 -9.68 -11.25 -13.47
N GLY A 124 -10.57 -10.46 -14.09
CA GLY A 124 -11.56 -10.98 -15.05
C GLY A 124 -12.81 -11.63 -14.42
N LEU A 125 -12.96 -11.57 -13.10
CA LEU A 125 -14.19 -11.97 -12.40
C LEU A 125 -14.86 -10.71 -11.84
N ALA A 126 -15.82 -10.16 -12.59
CA ALA A 126 -16.68 -9.05 -12.17
C ALA A 126 -17.91 -9.56 -11.41
#